data_AF-A0A4V1VND7-F1
#
_entry.id   AF-A0A4V1VND7-F1
#
_cell.length_a   1.000
_cell.length_b   1.000
_cell.length_c   1.000
_cell.angle_alpha   90.00
_cell.angle_beta   90.00
_cell.angle_gamma   90.00
#
_symmetry.space_group_name_H-M   'P 1'
#
loop_
_entity.id
_entity.type
_entity.pdbx_description
1 polymer ?
#
loop_
_entity_poly.entity_id
_entity_poly.type
_entity_poly.pdbx_seq_one_letter_code
_entity_poly.pdbx_strand_id
1 'polypeptide(L)'
;MEQSEVVLRAIGILTQSAEWIRTANRDAGGETDGQAGGQAGGGTGAEGSSPERGSGEGQIGSLLAEVFPSFTVSPESTPLEAAHAVTAAALPPMMQLIGAFTYVFAQLAEVHDSGRTDITSEDLLRELALRMSRPNDAV
;
A
#
# COMPACT_ATOMS: atom_id res chain seq x y z
N MET A 1 12.76 4.02 13.67
CA MET A 1 11.35 4.26 13.33
C MET A 1 10.54 3.90 14.54
N GLU A 2 9.71 4.82 15.03
CA GLU A 2 8.86 4.54 16.18
C GLU A 2 7.69 3.64 15.75
N GLN A 3 7.16 2.82 16.67
CA GLN A 3 6.06 1.88 16.35
C GLN A 3 4.79 2.62 15.85
N SER A 4 4.51 3.79 16.43
CA SER A 4 3.43 4.69 16.00
C SER A 4 3.57 5.11 14.54
N GLU A 5 4.80 5.41 14.11
CA GLU A 5 5.12 5.82 12.74
C GLU A 5 4.86 4.69 11.74
N VAL A 6 5.21 3.45 12.09
CA VAL A 6 4.94 2.26 11.26
C VAL A 6 3.44 2.01 11.11
N VAL A 7 2.68 2.15 12.21
CA VAL A 7 1.22 1.99 12.19
C VAL A 7 0.55 3.07 11.33
N LEU A 8 1.00 4.33 11.44
CA LEU A 8 0.52 5.42 10.61
C LEU A 8 0.78 5.17 9.12
N ARG A 9 1.98 4.67 8.76
CA ARG A 9 2.28 4.28 7.38
C ARG A 9 1.39 3.13 6.89
N ALA A 10 1.17 2.10 7.71
CA ALA A 10 0.27 0.99 7.37
C ALA A 10 -1.16 1.48 7.12
N ILE A 11 -1.68 2.39 7.97
CA ILE A 11 -3.00 3.01 7.78
C ILE A 11 -3.03 3.78 6.45
N GLY A 12 -2.01 4.59 6.15
CA GLY A 12 -1.91 5.31 4.88
C GLY A 12 -1.96 4.39 3.65
N ILE A 13 -1.23 3.27 3.68
CA ILE A 13 -1.26 2.25 2.62
C ILE A 13 -2.66 1.67 2.45
N LEU A 14 -3.34 1.33 3.55
CA LEU A 14 -4.70 0.76 3.51
C LEU A 14 -5.73 1.75 2.97
N THR A 15 -5.63 3.03 3.35
CA THR A 15 -6.53 4.08 2.85
C THR A 15 -6.37 4.27 1.34
N GLN A 16 -5.13 4.35 0.85
CA GLN A 16 -4.86 4.50 -0.59
C GLN A 16 -5.27 3.24 -1.38
N SER A 17 -5.01 2.05 -0.84
CA SER A 17 -5.43 0.78 -1.45
C SER A 17 -6.96 0.69 -1.60
N ALA A 18 -7.72 1.16 -0.60
CA ALA A 18 -9.18 1.18 -0.64
C ALA A 18 -9.73 2.17 -1.68
N GLU A 19 -9.04 3.29 -1.93
CA GLU A 19 -9.39 4.20 -3.03
C GLU A 19 -9.21 3.53 -4.39
N TRP A 20 -8.12 2.78 -4.59
CA TRP A 20 -7.87 2.10 -5.86
C TRP A 20 -8.84 0.98 -6.16
N ILE A 21 -9.23 0.19 -5.15
CA ILE A 21 -10.26 -0.83 -5.33
C ILE A 21 -11.57 -0.17 -5.81
N ARG A 22 -11.89 1.02 -5.31
CA ARG A 22 -13.08 1.78 -5.72
C ARG A 22 -12.95 2.33 -7.14
N THR A 23 -11.78 2.82 -7.57
CA THR A 23 -11.56 3.30 -8.94
C THR A 23 -11.53 2.15 -9.93
N ALA A 24 -10.81 1.07 -9.64
CA ALA A 24 -10.74 -0.13 -10.49
C ALA A 24 -12.13 -0.76 -10.72
N ASN A 25 -12.96 -0.84 -9.67
CA ASN A 25 -14.34 -1.32 -9.80
C ASN A 25 -15.24 -0.37 -10.63
N ARG A 26 -14.95 0.94 -10.64
CA ARG A 26 -15.68 1.93 -11.46
C ARG A 26 -15.31 1.81 -12.93
N ASP A 27 -14.03 1.64 -13.23
CA ASP A 27 -13.52 1.51 -14.60
C ASP A 27 -13.94 0.17 -15.22
N ALA A 28 -13.96 -0.92 -14.43
CA ALA A 28 -14.46 -2.22 -14.85
C ALA A 28 -15.99 -2.26 -15.07
N GLY A 29 -16.74 -1.32 -14.48
CA GLY A 29 -18.20 -1.20 -14.64
C GLY A 29 -18.64 -0.19 -15.72
N GLY A 30 -17.70 0.44 -16.42
CA GLY A 30 -17.95 1.58 -17.33
C GLY A 30 -18.14 1.25 -18.81
N GLU A 31 -18.00 0.01 -19.24
CA GLU A 31 -18.08 -0.38 -20.67
C GLU A 31 -19.28 -1.27 -20.97
N THR A 32 -20.49 -0.72 -20.89
CA THR A 32 -21.59 -1.05 -21.82
C THR A 32 -22.67 0.00 -21.68
N ASP A 33 -22.55 1.11 -22.39
CA ASP A 33 -23.72 1.77 -22.98
C ASP A 33 -23.29 2.70 -24.13
N GLY A 34 -23.46 2.19 -25.35
CA GLY A 34 -23.93 2.96 -26.51
C GLY A 34 -22.97 3.91 -27.23
N GLN A 35 -22.16 3.40 -28.16
CA GLN A 35 -21.95 4.13 -29.42
C GLN A 35 -21.70 3.17 -30.60
N ALA A 36 -22.77 2.85 -31.32
CA ALA A 36 -22.70 2.31 -32.67
C ALA A 36 -22.42 3.48 -33.64
N GLY A 37 -21.39 3.34 -34.48
CA GLY A 37 -21.09 4.30 -35.55
C GLY A 37 -19.66 4.15 -36.06
N GLY A 38 -19.43 3.20 -36.97
CA GLY A 38 -18.11 2.89 -37.48
C GLY A 38 -17.52 3.92 -38.45
N GLN A 39 -16.20 3.92 -38.56
CA GLN A 39 -15.51 4.05 -39.83
C GLN A 39 -14.09 3.48 -39.76
N ALA A 40 -13.74 2.76 -40.82
CA ALA A 40 -12.50 2.01 -41.00
C ALA A 40 -11.40 2.85 -41.67
N GLY A 41 -10.15 2.47 -41.38
CA GLY A 41 -8.91 2.97 -41.99
C GLY A 41 -7.89 3.22 -40.88
N GLY A 42 -6.73 2.57 -40.78
CA GLY A 42 -5.92 1.84 -41.73
C GLY A 42 -4.48 2.35 -41.55
N GLY A 43 -3.53 1.47 -41.20
CA GLY A 43 -2.10 1.74 -41.39
C GLY A 43 -1.21 1.85 -40.15
N THR A 44 -0.42 0.78 -39.94
CA THR A 44 1.02 0.77 -39.65
C THR A 44 1.56 1.34 -38.34
N GLY A 45 2.03 0.42 -37.48
CA GLY A 45 3.44 0.33 -37.09
C GLY A 45 4.02 1.46 -36.25
N ALA A 46 4.08 1.24 -34.94
CA ALA A 46 5.23 1.57 -34.12
C ALA A 46 5.17 0.71 -32.84
N GLU A 47 6.04 -0.27 -32.76
CA GLU A 47 6.41 -0.92 -31.51
C GLU A 47 6.96 0.15 -30.56
N GLY A 48 6.13 0.56 -29.62
CA GLY A 48 6.50 1.29 -28.43
C GLY A 48 5.87 0.56 -27.27
N SER A 49 6.45 -0.56 -26.88
CA SER A 49 6.12 -1.25 -25.63
C SER A 49 6.55 -0.36 -24.48
N SER A 50 5.79 0.71 -24.20
CA SER A 50 5.87 1.44 -22.95
C SER A 50 5.44 0.48 -21.85
N PRO A 51 6.29 0.10 -20.88
CA PRO A 51 5.79 -0.47 -19.64
C PRO A 51 5.37 0.70 -18.74
N GLU A 52 4.48 1.58 -19.23
CA GLU A 52 3.73 2.48 -18.35
C GLU A 52 2.35 1.85 -18.10
N ARG A 53 2.36 0.61 -17.62
CA ARG A 53 1.35 0.16 -16.66
C ARG A 53 1.87 0.50 -15.26
N GLY A 54 2.11 1.79 -15.02
CA GLY A 54 2.41 2.31 -13.70
C GLY A 54 1.14 2.72 -12.97
N SER A 55 0.15 1.83 -12.88
CA SER A 55 -1.14 2.12 -12.21
C SER A 55 -1.26 1.26 -10.96
N GLY A 56 -1.12 1.88 -9.79
CA GLY A 56 -1.30 1.25 -8.47
C GLY A 56 -0.07 0.52 -7.92
N GLU A 57 0.41 -0.54 -8.57
CA GLU A 57 1.47 -1.41 -8.00
C GLU A 57 2.78 -0.66 -7.70
N GLY A 58 3.18 0.29 -8.55
CA GLY A 58 4.36 1.13 -8.33
C GLY A 58 4.22 2.09 -7.13
N GLN A 59 3.00 2.49 -6.79
CA GLN A 59 2.73 3.43 -5.71
C GLN A 59 2.60 2.71 -4.35
N ILE A 60 2.08 1.47 -4.30
CA ILE A 60 2.23 0.61 -3.10
C ILE A 60 3.72 0.31 -2.88
N GLY A 61 4.44 0.01 -3.97
CA GLY A 61 5.90 -0.19 -3.92
C GLY A 61 6.64 1.01 -3.34
N SER A 62 6.28 2.25 -3.71
CA SER A 62 6.91 3.45 -3.15
C SER A 62 6.59 3.65 -1.67
N LEU A 63 5.34 3.46 -1.25
CA LEU A 63 4.95 3.58 0.17
C LEU A 63 5.61 2.50 1.05
N LEU A 64 5.72 1.28 0.52
CA LEU A 64 6.46 0.21 1.19
C LEU A 64 7.94 0.56 1.28
N ALA A 65 8.54 1.07 0.20
CA ALA A 65 9.95 1.47 0.19
C ALA A 65 10.26 2.57 1.23
N GLU A 66 9.29 3.41 1.60
CA GLU A 66 9.46 4.40 2.68
C GLU A 66 9.57 3.76 4.08
N VAL A 67 9.07 2.53 4.28
CA VAL A 67 9.17 1.79 5.55
C VAL A 67 10.55 1.14 5.69
N PHE A 68 11.16 0.75 4.57
CA PHE A 68 12.45 0.07 4.58
C PHE A 68 13.61 1.07 4.64
N PRO A 69 14.63 0.82 5.47
CA PRO A 69 15.83 1.64 5.48
C PRO A 69 16.58 1.47 4.15
N SER A 70 17.10 2.58 3.62
CA SER A 70 18.14 2.50 2.61
C SER A 70 19.39 1.91 3.25
N PHE A 71 20.00 0.90 2.62
CA PHE A 71 21.28 0.35 3.05
C PHE A 71 22.25 0.31 1.88
N THR A 72 23.54 0.42 2.19
CA THR A 72 24.62 0.34 1.22
C THR A 72 25.36 -0.98 1.43
N VAL A 73 25.58 -1.73 0.35
CA VAL A 73 26.43 -2.92 0.36
C VAL A 73 27.85 -2.50 -0.03
N SER A 74 28.85 -2.99 0.70
CA SER A 74 30.25 -2.75 0.33
C SER A 74 30.55 -3.41 -1.03
N PRO A 75 31.26 -2.73 -1.95
CA PRO A 75 31.66 -3.34 -3.21
C PRO A 75 32.61 -4.54 -3.02
N GLU A 76 33.27 -4.62 -1.85
CA GLU A 76 34.17 -5.72 -1.49
C GLU A 76 33.43 -6.91 -0.85
N SER A 77 32.12 -6.81 -0.62
CA SER A 77 31.33 -7.90 -0.02
C SER A 77 31.16 -9.05 -0.99
N THR A 78 31.33 -10.27 -0.49
CA THR A 78 30.89 -11.46 -1.23
C THR A 78 29.36 -11.46 -1.40
N PRO A 79 28.81 -12.19 -2.39
CA PRO A 79 27.35 -12.28 -2.56
C PRO A 79 26.61 -12.76 -1.32
N LEU A 80 27.21 -13.66 -0.53
CA LEU A 80 26.63 -14.17 0.70
C LEU A 80 26.60 -13.11 1.81
N GLU A 81 27.68 -12.34 1.97
CA GLU A 81 27.74 -11.25 2.95
C GLU A 81 26.76 -10.13 2.59
N ALA A 82 26.63 -9.81 1.30
CA ALA A 82 25.62 -8.88 0.82
C ALA A 82 24.20 -9.35 1.17
N ALA A 83 23.87 -10.62 0.88
CA ALA A 83 22.56 -11.19 1.20
C ALA A 83 22.28 -11.18 2.72
N HIS A 84 23.27 -11.50 3.54
CA HIS A 84 23.15 -11.42 5.00
C HIS A 84 22.91 -9.98 5.47
N ALA A 85 23.63 -9.00 4.92
CA ALA A 85 23.47 -7.60 5.28
C ALA A 85 22.06 -7.07 4.93
N VAL A 86 21.58 -7.39 3.73
CA VAL A 86 20.21 -7.07 3.28
C VAL A 86 19.19 -7.68 4.24
N THR A 87 19.33 -8.97 4.55
CA THR A 87 18.37 -9.70 5.39
C THR A 87 18.35 -9.14 6.81
N ALA A 88 19.52 -8.88 7.39
CA ALA A 88 19.63 -8.30 8.72
C ALA A 88 19.01 -6.89 8.81
N ALA A 89 19.12 -6.09 7.74
CA ALA A 89 18.56 -4.76 7.67
C ALA A 89 17.04 -4.76 7.40
N ALA A 90 16.56 -5.66 6.53
CA ALA A 90 15.16 -5.70 6.08
C ALA A 90 14.23 -6.43 7.05
N LEU A 91 14.72 -7.43 7.79
CA LEU A 91 13.88 -8.26 8.65
C LEU A 91 13.19 -7.48 9.78
N PRO A 92 13.85 -6.59 10.54
CA PRO A 92 13.19 -5.86 11.61
C PRO A 92 12.06 -4.92 11.12
N PRO A 93 12.26 -4.07 10.10
CA PRO A 93 11.18 -3.27 9.51
C PRO A 93 10.03 -4.12 8.96
N MET A 94 10.33 -5.27 8.32
CA MET A 94 9.31 -6.19 7.81
C MET A 94 8.44 -6.74 8.94
N MET A 95 9.05 -7.16 10.05
CA MET A 95 8.31 -7.63 11.23
C MET A 95 7.45 -6.53 11.87
N GLN A 96 7.96 -5.29 11.91
CA GLN A 96 7.19 -4.14 12.40
C GLN A 96 5.98 -3.86 11.52
N LEU A 97 6.16 -3.90 10.20
CA LEU A 97 5.09 -3.69 9.23
C LEU A 97 4.02 -4.79 9.32
N ILE A 98 4.42 -6.06 9.41
CA ILE A 98 3.50 -7.18 9.64
C ILE A 98 2.70 -6.95 10.92
N GLY A 99 3.37 -6.60 12.02
CA GLY A 99 2.70 -6.31 13.29
C GLY A 99 1.70 -5.16 13.21
N ALA A 100 2.04 -4.09 12.49
CA ALA A 100 1.14 -2.96 12.24
C ALA A 100 -0.10 -3.38 11.43
N PHE A 101 0.08 -4.15 10.35
CA PHE A 101 -1.04 -4.68 9.56
C PHE A 101 -1.91 -5.64 10.38
N THR A 102 -1.32 -6.56 11.13
CA THR A 102 -2.05 -7.49 12.01
C THR A 102 -2.88 -6.72 13.05
N TYR A 103 -2.30 -5.67 13.64
CA TYR A 103 -3.00 -4.83 14.59
C TYR A 103 -4.21 -4.12 13.97
N VAL A 104 -4.02 -3.44 12.84
CA VAL A 104 -5.12 -2.73 12.15
C VAL A 104 -6.21 -3.72 11.71
N PHE A 105 -5.82 -4.89 11.21
CA PHE A 105 -6.75 -5.95 10.84
C PHE A 105 -7.57 -6.44 12.04
N ALA A 106 -6.93 -6.67 13.20
CA ALA A 106 -7.63 -7.09 14.42
C ALA A 106 -8.67 -6.06 14.87
N GLN A 107 -8.37 -4.76 14.76
CA GLN A 107 -9.33 -3.70 15.08
C GLN A 107 -10.53 -3.69 14.12
N LEU A 108 -10.29 -3.92 12.82
CA LEU A 108 -11.35 -4.05 11.83
C LEU A 108 -12.22 -5.29 12.08
N ALA A 109 -11.60 -6.43 12.39
CA ALA A 109 -12.29 -7.67 12.71
C ALA A 109 -13.17 -7.52 13.97
N GLU A 110 -12.66 -6.87 15.01
CA GLU A 110 -13.42 -6.60 16.24
C GLU A 110 -14.69 -5.78 15.96
N VAL A 111 -14.58 -4.72 15.15
CA VAL A 111 -15.74 -3.93 14.73
C VAL A 111 -16.74 -4.77 13.95
N HIS A 112 -16.26 -5.53 12.97
CA HIS A 112 -17.11 -6.39 12.14
C HIS A 112 -17.83 -7.46 12.97
N ASP A 113 -17.10 -8.16 13.85
CA ASP A 113 -17.61 -9.27 14.66
C ASP A 113 -18.56 -8.79 15.77
N SER A 114 -18.42 -7.53 16.22
CA SER A 114 -19.37 -6.90 17.12
C SER A 114 -20.74 -6.59 16.47
N GLY A 115 -20.84 -6.70 15.14
CA GLY A 115 -22.05 -6.39 14.38
C GLY A 115 -22.37 -4.90 14.32
N ARG A 116 -21.43 -4.02 14.71
CA ARG A 116 -21.58 -2.58 14.62
C ARG A 116 -21.53 -2.12 13.17
N THR A 117 -22.61 -1.52 12.71
CA THR A 117 -22.75 -0.95 11.36
C THR A 117 -22.80 0.58 11.36
N ASP A 118 -22.75 1.19 12.54
CA ASP A 118 -22.76 2.65 12.73
C ASP A 118 -21.41 3.31 12.41
N ILE A 119 -20.35 2.51 12.25
CA ILE A 119 -18.99 2.97 11.94
C ILE A 119 -18.47 2.30 10.68
N THR A 120 -17.82 3.09 9.82
CA THR A 120 -17.17 2.56 8.61
C THR A 120 -15.71 2.19 8.89
N SER A 121 -15.12 1.35 8.04
CA SER A 121 -13.69 1.06 8.09
C SER A 121 -12.83 2.33 7.91
N GLU A 122 -13.31 3.32 7.14
CA GLU A 122 -12.61 4.60 6.96
C GLU A 122 -12.60 5.40 8.27
N ASP A 123 -13.74 5.45 8.98
CA ASP A 123 -13.84 6.14 10.27
C ASP A 123 -12.92 5.50 11.31
N LEU A 124 -12.88 4.17 11.35
CA LEU A 124 -11.96 3.44 12.24
C LEU A 124 -10.49 3.75 11.90
N LEU A 125 -10.09 3.66 10.63
CA LEU A 125 -8.72 3.97 10.22
C LEU A 125 -8.32 5.41 10.56
N ARG A 126 -9.24 6.36 10.39
CA ARG A 126 -9.05 7.76 10.80
C ARG A 126 -8.88 7.89 12.31
N GLU A 127 -9.70 7.22 13.10
CA GLU A 127 -9.59 7.21 14.56
C GLU A 127 -8.25 6.62 15.02
N LEU A 128 -7.84 5.48 14.44
CA LEU A 128 -6.55 4.85 14.72
C LEU A 128 -5.38 5.79 14.38
N ALA A 129 -5.43 6.47 13.23
CA ALA A 129 -4.40 7.42 12.85
C ALA A 129 -4.34 8.62 13.82
N LEU A 130 -5.49 9.18 14.20
CA LEU A 130 -5.55 10.27 15.17
C LEU A 130 -5.02 9.84 16.54
N ARG A 131 -5.32 8.60 16.97
CA ARG A 131 -4.80 8.03 18.22
C ARG A 131 -3.28 7.90 18.19
N MET A 132 -2.71 7.42 17.08
CA MET A 132 -1.26 7.22 16.93
C MET A 132 -0.48 8.52 16.66
N SER A 133 -1.14 9.54 16.11
CA SER A 133 -0.55 10.86 15.82
C SER A 133 -0.52 11.79 17.04
N ARG A 134 -1.30 11.50 18.09
CA ARG A 134 -1.20 12.26 19.32
C ARG A 134 0.17 11.94 19.94
N PRO A 135 1.02 12.95 20.23
CA PRO A 135 2.17 12.70 21.09
C PRO A 135 1.62 12.08 22.37
N ASN A 136 2.36 11.15 22.96
CA ASN A 136 1.99 10.43 24.16
C ASN A 136 1.84 11.42 25.34
N ASP A 137 0.76 12.19 25.37
CA ASP A 137 0.42 13.12 26.44
C ASP A 137 -0.07 12.27 27.62
N ALA A 138 0.86 12.12 28.58
CA ALA A 138 0.69 11.61 29.94
C ALA A 138 0.49 10.09 30.11
N VAL A 139 1.50 9.44 30.71
CA VAL A 139 1.56 9.24 32.19
C VAL A 139 3.01 9.44 32.65
#